data_AF-A0A6G8NK60-F1
#
_entry.id   AF-A0A6G8NK60-F1
#
_cell.length_a   1.000
_cell.length_b   1.000
_cell.length_c   1.000
_cell.angle_alpha   90.00
_cell.angle_beta   90.00
_cell.angle_gamma   90.00
#
_symmetry.space_group_name_H-M   'P 1'
#
loop_
_entity.id
_entity.type
_entity.pdbx_description
1 polymer ?
#
loop_
_entity_poly.entity_id
_entity_poly.type
_entity_poly.pdbx_seq_one_letter_code
_entity_poly.pdbx_strand_id
1 'polypeptide(L)' 'MQTNLRKTLDASYTRLKHVEPSPTAFAGNYALCLGMIMGAQTCKGMSVQEAESERAYLAMLAALYEIQLAMPRNLSKR' A
#
# COMPACT_ATOMS: atom_id res chain seq x y z
N MET A 1 1.56 -7.49 16.29
CA MET A 1 1.76 -6.12 15.75
C MET A 1 1.39 -5.03 16.78
N GLN A 2 2.22 -4.00 16.97
CA GLN A 2 1.86 -2.84 17.80
C GLN A 2 0.63 -2.08 17.24
N THR A 3 -0.31 -1.72 18.11
CA THR A 3 -1.60 -1.10 17.74
C THR A 3 -1.45 0.22 16.98
N ASN A 4 -0.44 1.03 17.33
CA ASN A 4 -0.16 2.30 16.65
C ASN A 4 0.41 2.09 15.24
N LEU A 5 1.26 1.08 15.07
CA LEU A 5 1.81 0.73 13.76
C LEU A 5 0.70 0.25 12.82
N ARG A 6 -0.24 -0.54 13.34
CA ARG A 6 -1.40 -1.03 12.59
C ARG A 6 -2.32 0.11 12.15
N LYS A 7 -2.62 1.07 13.03
CA LYS A 7 -3.42 2.26 12.68
C LYS A 7 -2.77 3.10 11.57
N THR A 8 -1.46 3.27 11.61
CA THR A 8 -0.75 4.06 10.60
C THR A 8 -0.67 3.34 9.26
N LEU A 9 -0.49 2.02 9.26
CA LEU A 9 -0.59 1.19 8.05
C LEU A 9 -1.99 1.27 7.45
N ASP A 10 -3.04 1.14 8.27
CA ASP A 10 -4.43 1.16 7.81
C ASP A 10 -4.83 2.53 7.21
N ALA A 11 -4.36 3.62 7.81
CA ALA A 11 -4.53 4.97 7.26
C ALA A 11 -3.81 5.12 5.90
N SER A 12 -2.62 4.56 5.77
CA SER A 12 -1.85 4.59 4.53
C SER A 12 -2.48 3.71 3.44
N TYR A 13 -3.04 2.56 3.80
CA TYR A 13 -3.82 1.70 2.91
C TYR A 13 -5.11 2.35 2.44
N THR A 14 -5.81 3.05 3.33
CA THR A 14 -7.02 3.81 2.98
C THR A 14 -6.70 4.90 1.97
N ARG A 15 -5.56 5.59 2.13
CA ARG A 15 -5.04 6.57 1.17
C ARG A 15 -4.71 5.92 -0.17
N LEU A 16 -4.00 4.79 -0.19
CA LEU A 16 -3.70 4.05 -1.43
C LEU A 16 -4.96 3.63 -2.21
N LYS A 17 -6.08 3.36 -1.53
CA LYS A 17 -7.37 3.01 -2.17
C LYS A 17 -8.15 4.21 -2.72
N HIS A 18 -7.94 5.42 -2.19
CA HIS A 18 -8.74 6.62 -2.51
C HIS A 18 -7.97 7.68 -3.30
N VAL A 19 -6.67 7.46 -3.56
CA VAL A 19 -5.83 8.43 -4.26
C VAL A 19 -6.20 8.46 -5.75
N GLU A 20 -6.48 9.67 -6.24
CA GLU A 20 -6.53 9.99 -7.67
C GLU A 20 -5.33 9.39 -8.40
N PRO A 21 -5.43 9.04 -9.69
CA PRO A 21 -4.42 8.30 -10.44
C PRO A 21 -3.16 9.15 -10.74
N SER A 22 -2.50 9.66 -9.71
CA SER A 22 -1.19 10.32 -9.76
C SER A 22 -0.12 9.28 -9.40
N PRO A 23 0.72 8.86 -10.37
CA PRO A 23 1.77 7.88 -10.16
C PRO A 23 2.72 8.25 -9.03
N THR A 24 3.01 9.53 -8.88
CA THR A 24 3.90 10.06 -7.82
C THR A 24 3.29 9.90 -6.43
N ALA A 25 1.98 10.12 -6.29
CA ALA A 25 1.28 9.97 -5.02
C ALA A 25 1.17 8.48 -4.64
N PHE A 26 0.92 7.60 -5.60
CA PHE A 26 0.90 6.16 -5.38
C PHE A 26 2.28 5.65 -4.95
N ALA A 27 3.33 5.97 -5.72
CA ALA A 27 4.70 5.56 -5.42
C ALA A 27 5.19 6.05 -4.05
N GLY A 28 4.84 7.29 -3.68
CA GLY A 28 5.18 7.85 -2.37
C GLY A 28 4.51 7.11 -1.21
N ASN A 29 3.21 6.83 -1.31
CA ASN A 29 2.49 6.08 -0.26
C ASN A 29 2.95 4.63 -0.20
N TYR A 30 3.24 4.01 -1.35
CA TYR A 30 3.79 2.65 -1.42
C TYR A 30 5.17 2.55 -0.74
N ALA A 31 6.08 3.46 -1.06
CA ALA A 31 7.41 3.52 -0.45
C ALA A 31 7.34 3.75 1.06
N LEU A 32 6.42 4.61 1.52
CA LEU A 32 6.19 4.85 2.94
C LEU A 32 5.72 3.58 3.67
N CYS A 33 4.73 2.87 3.14
CA CYS A 33 4.25 1.62 3.74
C CYS A 33 5.34 0.55 3.76
N LEU A 34 6.08 0.39 2.66
CA LEU A 34 7.19 -0.56 2.58
C LEU A 34 8.26 -0.23 3.63
N GLY A 35 8.61 1.05 3.78
CA GLY A 35 9.56 1.54 4.79
C GLY A 35 9.07 1.25 6.21
N MET A 36 7.78 1.43 6.49
CA MET A 36 7.19 1.09 7.79
C MET A 36 7.24 -0.41 8.08
N ILE A 37 6.89 -1.27 7.12
CA ILE A 37 6.92 -2.72 7.29
C ILE A 37 8.35 -3.20 7.52
N MET A 38 9.30 -2.74 6.69
CA MET A 38 10.71 -3.08 6.85
C MET A 38 11.26 -2.58 8.19
N GLY A 39 11.02 -1.30 8.54
CA GLY A 39 11.47 -0.73 9.80
C GLY A 39 10.87 -1.44 11.03
N ALA A 40 9.58 -1.79 10.98
CA ALA A 40 8.93 -2.54 12.05
C ALA A 40 9.50 -3.96 12.20
N GLN A 41 9.84 -4.63 11.09
CA GLN A 41 10.51 -5.93 11.12
C GLN A 41 11.91 -5.82 11.75
N THR A 42 12.72 -4.84 11.32
CA THR A 42 14.09 -4.64 11.83
C THR A 42 14.11 -4.30 13.32
N CYS A 43 13.14 -3.49 13.78
CA CYS A 43 13.00 -3.10 15.18
C CYS A 43 12.26 -4.14 16.05
N LYS A 44 12.00 -5.36 15.54
CA LYS A 44 11.23 -6.42 16.22
C LYS A 44 9.81 -6.01 16.65
N GLY A 45 9.25 -4.95 16.04
CA GLY A 45 7.87 -4.49 16.26
C GLY A 45 6.82 -5.29 15.49
N MET A 46 7.27 -6.15 14.57
CA MET A 46 6.47 -7.01 13.71
C MET A 46 7.21 -8.34 13.51
N SER A 47 6.49 -9.46 13.55
CA SER A 47 7.05 -10.78 13.22
C SER A 47 7.32 -10.92 11.72
N VAL A 48 8.15 -11.89 11.33
CA VAL A 48 8.47 -12.15 9.91
C VAL A 48 7.21 -12.49 9.11
N GLN A 49 6.32 -13.33 9.66
CA GLN A 49 5.07 -13.70 9.01
C GLN A 49 4.08 -12.54 8.87
N GLU A 50 4.00 -11.66 9.86
CA GLU A 50 3.21 -10.43 9.75
C GLU A 50 3.79 -9.52 8.64
N ALA A 51 5.11 -9.36 8.60
CA ALA A 51 5.76 -8.53 7.57
C ALA A 51 5.58 -9.09 6.15
N GLU A 52 5.61 -10.40 5.98
CA GLU A 52 5.31 -11.06 4.70
C GLU A 52 3.86 -10.87 4.28
N SER A 53 2.92 -11.00 5.22
CA SER A 53 1.48 -10.79 4.95
C SER A 53 1.19 -9.34 4.54
N GLU A 54 1.76 -8.36 5.23
CA GLU A 54 1.59 -6.94 4.92
C GLU A 54 2.27 -6.57 3.58
N ARG A 55 3.43 -7.17 3.26
CA ARG A 55 4.06 -7.01 1.94
C ARG A 55 3.23 -7.62 0.81
N ALA A 56 2.64 -8.79 1.02
CA ALA A 56 1.77 -9.42 0.02
C ALA A 56 0.53 -8.56 -0.25
N TYR A 57 -0.07 -7.99 0.80
CA TYR A 57 -1.18 -7.04 0.65
C TYR A 57 -0.75 -5.74 -0.06
N LEU A 58 0.45 -5.23 0.23
CA LEU A 58 1.04 -4.08 -0.48
C LEU A 58 1.20 -4.36 -1.99
N ALA A 59 1.71 -5.54 -2.34
CA ALA A 59 1.90 -5.97 -3.73
C ALA A 59 0.56 -6.13 -4.47
N MET A 60 -0.46 -6.65 -3.79
CA MET A 60 -1.82 -6.71 -4.33
C MET A 60 -2.38 -5.32 -4.67
N LEU A 61 -2.15 -4.32 -3.81
CA LEU A 61 -2.57 -2.95 -4.07
C LEU A 61 -1.82 -2.30 -5.24
N ALA A 62 -0.52 -2.62 -5.41
CA ALA A 62 0.24 -2.20 -6.58
C ALA A 62 -0.29 -2.81 -7.88
N ALA A 63 -0.59 -4.11 -7.88
CA ALA A 63 -1.20 -4.75 -9.04
C ALA A 63 -2.56 -4.13 -9.39
N LEU A 64 -3.40 -3.82 -8.39
CA LEU A 64 -4.68 -3.13 -8.62
C LEU A 64 -4.50 -1.73 -9.21
N TYR A 65 -3.50 -0.99 -8.75
CA TYR A 65 -3.17 0.33 -9.29
C TYR A 65 -2.70 0.24 -10.74
N GLU A 66 -1.83 -0.72 -11.08
CA GLU A 66 -1.40 -0.96 -12.45
C GLU A 66 -2.57 -1.36 -13.36
N ILE A 67 -3.50 -2.19 -12.88
CA ILE A 67 -4.73 -2.54 -13.60
C ILE A 67 -5.60 -1.28 -13.84
N GLN A 68 -5.75 -0.41 -12.85
CA GLN A 68 -6.50 0.85 -13.00
C GLN A 68 -5.83 1.82 -13.99
N LEU A 69 -4.50 1.86 -14.02
CA LEU A 69 -3.73 2.64 -14.98
C LEU A 69 -3.82 2.08 -16.41
N ALA A 70 -3.82 0.74 -16.53
CA ALA A 70 -3.95 0.03 -17.79
C ALA A 70 -5.39 0.01 -18.32
N MET A 71 -6.40 0.28 -17.47
CA MET A 71 -7.78 0.38 -17.88
C MET A 71 -7.97 1.65 -18.74
N PRO A 72 -8.35 1.51 -20.03
CA PRO A 72 -8.52 2.67 -20.89
C PRO A 72 -9.65 3.57 -20.33
N ARG A 73 -9.36 4.87 -20.14
CA ARG A 73 -10.36 5.91 -19.80
C ARG A 73 -11.54 6.03 -20.80
N ASN A 74 -11.61 5.19 -21.84
CA ASN A 74 -12.60 5.22 -22.91
C ASN A 74 -13.91 4.46 -22.63
N LEU A 75 -14.10 3.86 -21.45
CA LEU A 75 -15.36 3.19 -21.10
C LEU A 75 -16.31 4.03 -20.24
N SER A 76 -15.96 5.27 -19.88
CA SER A 76 -16.82 6.18 -19.09
C SER A 76 -17.57 7.22 -19.94
N LYS A 77 -17.85 6.89 -21.20
CA LYS A 77 -18.79 7.65 -22.06
C LYS A 77 -19.65 6.68 -22.86
N ARG A 78 -20.60 6.02 -22.21
CA ARG A 78 -21.83 5.53 -22.84
C ARG A 78 -22.99 5.77 -21.91
#